data_AF-A0A6L7XH26-F1
#
_entry.id   AF-A0A6L7XH26-F1
#
_cell.length_a   1.000
_cell.length_b   1.000
_cell.length_c   1.000
_cell.angle_alpha   90.00
_cell.angle_beta   90.00
_cell.angle_gamma   90.00
#
_symmetry.space_group_name_H-M   'P 1'
#
loop_
_entity.id
_entity.type
_entity.pdbx_description
1 polymer ?
#
loop_
_entity_poly.entity_id
_entity_poly.type
_entity_poly.pdbx_seq_one_letter_code
_entity_poly.pdbx_strand_id
1 'polypeptide(L)'
;DVGGFDLRRALDLKPGFLEPEYPFEWGGVLHIDSKATFRLRNGPDPAMSVVLEPIGAATPEALKETAERVFTRFSAPADMLQPGATFPPGETLRTLTLTGADRYDFTLAVDRPGLYALFTEHLPEEFDAGFFDDAGVKMDLAAEHVFNPEHEHDDTVRSVALELDGALDGSALNAWLSRLLQTQGPDIFRMKGILAIEGEDRRFVFQGVHMLFDGQPGDPWGDRRRSSRLVFIGRDLDEVELERGLRACLAA
;
A
#
# COMPACT_ATOMS: atom_id res chain seq x y z
N ASP A 1 -6.57 -35.99 -10.23
CA ASP A 1 -7.13 -35.12 -9.18
C ASP A 1 -6.05 -34.32 -8.51
N VAL A 2 -5.93 -33.08 -8.92
CA VAL A 2 -5.09 -32.06 -8.27
C VAL A 2 -5.91 -31.53 -7.10
N GLY A 3 -5.42 -31.73 -5.88
CA GLY A 3 -6.08 -31.32 -4.65
C GLY A 3 -6.42 -29.84 -4.70
N GLY A 4 -7.72 -29.55 -4.60
CA GLY A 4 -8.24 -28.19 -4.54
C GLY A 4 -7.70 -27.44 -3.33
N PHE A 5 -7.58 -26.13 -3.48
CA PHE A 5 -7.28 -25.16 -2.44
C PHE A 5 -8.06 -25.46 -1.15
N ASP A 6 -7.37 -25.77 -0.05
CA ASP A 6 -7.99 -26.02 1.25
C ASP A 6 -8.06 -24.72 2.05
N LEU A 7 -9.12 -23.95 1.79
CA LEU A 7 -9.44 -22.68 2.45
C LEU A 7 -9.39 -22.78 3.99
N ARG A 8 -9.69 -23.94 4.56
CA ARG A 8 -9.65 -24.14 6.02
C ARG A 8 -8.23 -24.03 6.57
N ARG A 9 -7.24 -24.59 5.87
CA ARG A 9 -5.83 -24.52 6.28
C ARG A 9 -5.26 -23.10 6.20
N ALA A 10 -5.70 -22.30 5.21
CA ALA A 10 -5.30 -20.90 5.09
C ALA A 10 -5.89 -20.03 6.21
N LEU A 11 -7.15 -20.26 6.57
CA LEU A 11 -7.83 -19.57 7.68
C LEU A 11 -7.33 -19.99 9.06
N ASP A 12 -6.91 -21.26 9.23
CA ASP A 12 -6.30 -21.76 10.47
C ASP A 12 -4.91 -21.15 10.74
N LEU A 13 -4.15 -20.80 9.68
CA LEU A 13 -2.81 -20.20 9.78
C LEU A 13 -2.87 -18.67 9.91
N LYS A 14 -3.75 -18.01 9.17
CA LYS A 14 -3.98 -16.56 9.27
C LYS A 14 -5.49 -16.29 9.25
N PRO A 15 -6.12 -16.05 10.42
CA PRO A 15 -7.55 -15.79 10.51
C PRO A 15 -8.05 -14.60 9.68
N GLY A 16 -7.15 -13.69 9.26
CA GLY A 16 -7.41 -12.55 8.36
C GLY A 16 -6.89 -12.73 6.92
N PHE A 17 -6.62 -13.96 6.46
CA PHE A 17 -6.04 -14.24 5.14
C PHE A 17 -6.84 -13.67 3.94
N LEU A 18 -8.15 -13.50 4.10
CA LEU A 18 -9.03 -12.95 3.07
C LEU A 18 -9.24 -11.44 3.22
N GLU A 19 -8.66 -10.82 4.24
CA GLU A 19 -8.83 -9.39 4.50
C GLU A 19 -7.90 -8.57 3.60
N PRO A 20 -8.39 -7.46 3.02
CA PRO A 20 -7.57 -6.59 2.18
C PRO A 20 -6.42 -5.96 2.97
N GLU A 21 -5.21 -5.95 2.41
CA GLU A 21 -4.10 -5.16 2.93
C GLU A 21 -4.21 -3.72 2.42
N TYR A 22 -4.23 -2.76 3.36
CA TYR A 22 -4.33 -1.34 3.05
C TYR A 22 -2.95 -0.66 3.19
N PRO A 23 -2.65 0.39 2.40
CA PRO A 23 -1.42 1.19 2.51
C PRO A 23 -1.47 2.18 3.69
N PHE A 24 -2.37 1.96 4.64
CA PHE A 24 -2.58 2.73 5.85
C PHE A 24 -3.04 1.79 6.95
N GLU A 25 -2.66 2.12 8.18
CA GLU A 25 -2.91 1.27 9.34
C GLU A 25 -4.14 1.68 10.13
N TRP A 26 -4.53 2.95 10.05
CA TRP A 26 -5.55 3.51 10.95
C TRP A 26 -6.48 4.49 10.24
N GLY A 27 -7.73 4.51 10.70
CA GLY A 27 -8.70 5.55 10.38
C GLY A 27 -9.51 5.95 11.61
N GLY A 28 -9.60 7.25 11.87
CA GLY A 28 -10.39 7.80 12.98
C GLY A 28 -11.36 8.87 12.53
N VAL A 29 -12.57 8.81 13.09
CA VAL A 29 -13.67 9.74 12.81
C VAL A 29 -13.73 10.80 13.89
N LEU A 30 -13.82 12.05 13.46
CA LEU A 30 -14.02 13.21 14.31
C LEU A 30 -15.15 14.09 13.79
N HIS A 31 -15.86 14.75 14.70
CA HIS A 31 -16.77 15.82 14.34
C HIS A 31 -15.99 17.14 14.25
N ILE A 32 -15.99 17.78 13.07
CA ILE A 32 -15.30 19.04 12.83
C ILE A 32 -16.34 20.10 12.45
N ASP A 33 -16.43 21.17 13.24
CA ASP A 33 -17.34 22.28 12.96
C ASP A 33 -16.78 23.22 11.87
N SER A 34 -15.49 23.54 11.97
CA SER A 34 -14.82 24.43 11.00
C SER A 34 -13.36 24.06 10.80
N LYS A 35 -12.65 23.77 11.89
CA LYS A 35 -11.30 23.20 11.84
C LYS A 35 -10.98 22.38 13.08
N ALA A 36 -9.95 21.56 12.97
CA ALA A 36 -9.31 20.84 14.05
C ALA A 36 -7.80 20.82 13.82
N THR A 37 -7.01 20.74 14.89
CA THR A 37 -5.55 20.57 14.81
C THR A 37 -5.22 19.10 14.97
N PHE A 38 -4.63 18.48 13.95
CA PHE A 38 -3.97 17.19 14.07
C PHE A 38 -2.52 17.42 14.51
N ARG A 39 -2.19 16.96 15.71
CA ARG A 39 -0.88 17.17 16.34
C ARG A 39 -0.17 15.84 16.53
N LEU A 40 1.12 15.83 16.23
CA LEU A 40 2.02 14.69 16.37
C LEU A 40 3.30 15.08 17.09
N ARG A 41 4.01 14.09 17.63
CA ARG A 41 5.40 14.18 18.09
C ARG A 41 6.30 13.41 17.12
N ASN A 42 7.58 13.32 17.48
CA ASN A 42 8.52 12.44 16.80
C ASN A 42 8.09 10.98 16.94
N GLY A 43 8.06 10.27 15.81
CA GLY A 43 7.82 8.83 15.74
C GLY A 43 8.94 8.13 14.96
N PRO A 44 8.72 6.88 14.52
CA PRO A 44 9.70 6.08 13.81
C PRO A 44 10.11 6.69 12.46
N ASP A 45 9.15 7.28 11.75
CA ASP A 45 9.34 7.81 10.41
C ASP A 45 9.38 9.34 10.35
N PRO A 46 10.24 9.92 9.47
CA PRO A 46 10.39 11.36 9.32
C PRO A 46 9.23 12.02 8.54
N ALA A 47 8.27 11.24 8.07
CA ALA A 47 7.10 11.70 7.34
C ALA A 47 5.94 10.71 7.52
N MET A 48 4.71 11.15 7.28
CA MET A 48 3.54 10.28 7.33
C MET A 48 2.51 10.68 6.27
N SER A 49 2.02 9.72 5.49
CA SER A 49 0.97 9.96 4.51
C SER A 49 -0.42 9.94 5.14
N VAL A 50 -1.27 10.88 4.75
CA VAL A 50 -2.62 11.04 5.29
C VAL A 50 -3.65 11.42 4.23
N VAL A 51 -4.90 11.05 4.48
CA VAL A 51 -6.08 11.47 3.70
C VAL A 51 -7.20 11.84 4.66
N LEU A 52 -7.81 13.02 4.46
CA LEU A 52 -8.98 13.49 5.21
C LEU A 52 -10.22 13.42 4.32
N GLU A 53 -11.28 12.76 4.77
CA GLU A 53 -12.47 12.52 3.97
C GLU A 53 -13.77 12.75 4.75
N PRO A 54 -14.81 13.30 4.12
CA PRO A 54 -16.14 13.30 4.74
C PRO A 54 -16.65 11.88 4.86
N ILE A 55 -17.32 11.57 5.98
CA ILE A 55 -17.88 10.25 6.25
C ILE A 55 -19.34 10.34 6.71
N GLY A 56 -20.16 9.39 6.28
CA GLY A 56 -21.60 9.41 6.54
C GLY A 56 -22.00 9.01 7.96
N ALA A 57 -21.14 8.25 8.66
CA ALA A 57 -21.40 7.75 10.00
C ALA A 57 -20.09 7.51 10.77
N ALA A 58 -20.14 7.63 12.10
CA ALA A 58 -19.05 7.30 12.99
C ALA A 58 -19.15 5.83 13.42
N THR A 59 -18.89 4.91 12.50
CA THR A 59 -18.85 3.47 12.79
C THR A 59 -17.67 2.79 12.09
N PRO A 60 -17.18 1.65 12.62
CA PRO A 60 -16.15 0.86 11.95
C PRO A 60 -16.54 0.42 10.52
N GLU A 61 -17.83 0.13 10.28
CA GLU A 61 -18.32 -0.27 8.96
C GLU A 61 -18.21 0.86 7.94
N ALA A 62 -18.56 2.09 8.35
CA ALA A 62 -18.41 3.27 7.49
C ALA A 62 -16.94 3.58 7.19
N LEU A 63 -16.04 3.35 8.16
CA LEU A 63 -14.60 3.46 7.96
C LEU A 63 -14.10 2.44 6.94
N LYS A 64 -14.54 1.17 7.04
CA LYS A 64 -14.19 0.11 6.07
C LYS A 64 -14.67 0.42 4.65
N GLU A 65 -15.91 0.88 4.50
CA GLU A 65 -16.43 1.30 3.18
C GLU A 65 -15.63 2.49 2.61
N THR A 66 -15.19 3.40 3.47
CA THR A 66 -14.38 4.55 3.05
C THR A 66 -12.95 4.16 2.70
N ALA A 67 -12.40 3.15 3.38
CA ALA A 67 -11.04 2.64 3.15
C ALA A 67 -10.81 2.19 1.70
N GLU A 68 -11.81 1.57 1.05
CA GLU A 68 -11.72 1.19 -0.36
C GLU A 68 -11.50 2.41 -1.30
N ARG A 69 -12.14 3.54 -0.99
CA ARG A 69 -11.94 4.80 -1.75
C ARG A 69 -10.58 5.42 -1.44
N VAL A 70 -10.16 5.38 -0.19
CA VAL A 70 -8.88 5.94 0.28
C VAL A 70 -7.69 5.15 -0.26
N PHE A 71 -7.83 3.83 -0.42
CA PHE A 71 -6.81 2.94 -0.99
C PHE A 71 -6.27 3.46 -2.34
N THR A 72 -7.18 3.87 -3.23
CA THR A 72 -6.80 4.39 -4.55
C THR A 72 -6.01 5.70 -4.44
N ARG A 73 -6.32 6.54 -3.45
CA ARG A 73 -5.67 7.84 -3.23
C ARG A 73 -4.26 7.70 -2.66
N PHE A 74 -4.03 6.73 -1.78
CA PHE A 74 -2.69 6.40 -1.29
C PHE A 74 -1.72 5.94 -2.40
N SER A 75 -2.24 5.56 -3.57
CA SER A 75 -1.43 5.25 -4.76
C SER A 75 -1.17 6.44 -5.69
N ALA A 76 -1.74 7.62 -5.39
CA ALA A 76 -1.58 8.83 -6.20
C ALA A 76 -0.38 9.67 -5.74
N PRO A 77 0.12 10.62 -6.56
CA PRO A 77 1.13 11.58 -6.12
C PRO A 77 0.68 12.36 -4.88
N ALA A 78 1.59 12.54 -3.92
CA ALA A 78 1.32 13.25 -2.68
C ALA A 78 1.83 14.68 -2.70
N ASP A 79 1.08 15.60 -2.11
CA ASP A 79 1.56 16.93 -1.78
C ASP A 79 2.22 16.92 -0.41
N MET A 80 3.48 17.36 -0.34
CA MET A 80 4.19 17.48 0.94
C MET A 80 3.69 18.70 1.73
N LEU A 81 3.36 18.48 3.01
CA LEU A 81 2.96 19.52 3.95
C LEU A 81 4.03 19.73 5.01
N GLN A 82 4.31 20.99 5.30
CA GLN A 82 5.17 21.39 6.41
C GLN A 82 4.34 21.61 7.69
N PRO A 83 4.93 21.47 8.88
CA PRO A 83 4.25 21.81 10.14
C PRO A 83 3.68 23.23 10.11
N GLY A 84 2.45 23.39 10.58
CA GLY A 84 1.66 24.61 10.52
C GLY A 84 0.80 24.75 9.25
N ALA A 85 0.92 23.83 8.29
CA ALA A 85 0.07 23.83 7.09
C ALA A 85 -1.38 23.47 7.42
N THR A 86 -2.28 24.01 6.60
CA THR A 86 -3.70 23.67 6.58
C THR A 86 -3.99 22.80 5.37
N PHE A 87 -4.79 21.75 5.53
CA PHE A 87 -5.29 20.97 4.40
C PHE A 87 -6.79 20.68 4.51
N PRO A 88 -7.53 20.77 3.38
CA PRO A 88 -8.95 20.47 3.33
C PRO A 88 -9.20 18.96 3.19
N PRO A 89 -10.45 18.50 3.42
CA PRO A 89 -10.87 17.17 3.01
C PRO A 89 -10.83 17.04 1.48
N GLY A 90 -10.58 15.84 0.96
CA GLY A 90 -10.71 15.53 -0.46
C GLY A 90 -9.67 14.58 -1.02
N GLU A 91 -9.67 14.46 -2.36
CA GLU A 91 -9.05 13.35 -3.08
C GLU A 91 -7.51 13.37 -3.17
N THR A 92 -6.84 14.26 -2.44
CA THR A 92 -5.39 14.45 -2.52
C THR A 92 -4.70 13.79 -1.34
N LEU A 93 -3.81 12.85 -1.63
CA LEU A 93 -2.86 12.33 -0.65
C LEU A 93 -1.94 13.45 -0.16
N ARG A 94 -1.78 13.55 1.15
CA ARG A 94 -0.87 14.51 1.78
C ARG A 94 0.24 13.74 2.47
N THR A 95 1.48 14.23 2.39
CA THR A 95 2.60 13.69 3.18
C THR A 95 3.05 14.74 4.18
N LEU A 96 2.83 14.47 5.45
CA LEU A 96 3.21 15.34 6.56
C LEU A 96 4.73 15.24 6.77
N THR A 97 5.43 16.37 6.85
CA THR A 97 6.86 16.39 7.20
C THR A 97 7.00 16.42 8.71
N LEU A 98 7.68 15.42 9.29
CA LEU A 98 7.83 15.20 10.72
C LEU A 98 9.31 15.24 11.13
N THR A 99 10.03 16.26 10.64
CA THR A 99 11.45 16.47 10.98
C THR A 99 11.71 17.88 11.48
N GLY A 100 12.76 18.03 12.29
CA GLY A 100 13.26 19.34 12.71
C GLY A 100 12.53 19.97 13.90
N ALA A 101 11.59 19.28 14.54
CA ALA A 101 10.95 19.72 15.78
C ALA A 101 10.69 18.55 16.75
N ASP A 102 10.04 18.82 17.88
CA ASP A 102 9.53 17.84 18.84
C ASP A 102 8.00 17.70 18.80
N ARG A 103 7.34 18.62 18.08
CA ARG A 103 5.90 18.71 17.89
C ARG A 103 5.57 19.24 16.49
N TYR A 104 4.59 18.62 15.85
CA TYR A 104 4.12 18.96 14.52
C TYR A 104 2.60 19.16 14.55
N ASP A 105 2.13 20.36 14.23
CA ASP A 105 0.69 20.68 14.20
C ASP A 105 0.26 20.89 12.73
N PHE A 106 -0.82 20.27 12.30
CA PHE A 106 -1.45 20.48 10.99
C PHE A 106 -2.92 20.81 11.17
N THR A 107 -3.44 21.78 10.42
CA THR A 107 -4.84 22.19 10.54
C THR A 107 -5.70 21.46 9.51
N LEU A 108 -6.68 20.71 9.99
CA LEU A 108 -7.77 20.13 9.22
C LEU A 108 -8.83 21.22 9.07
N ALA A 109 -9.05 21.78 7.88
CA ALA A 109 -10.05 22.83 7.67
C ALA A 109 -11.19 22.33 6.79
N VAL A 110 -12.44 22.55 7.22
CA VAL A 110 -13.63 22.05 6.53
C VAL A 110 -14.61 23.19 6.24
N ASP A 111 -15.22 23.14 5.05
CA ASP A 111 -16.20 24.16 4.64
C ASP A 111 -17.61 23.89 5.20
N ARG A 112 -17.85 22.68 5.72
CA ARG A 112 -19.13 22.25 6.27
C ARG A 112 -18.94 21.50 7.60
N PRO A 113 -19.66 21.86 8.66
CA PRO A 113 -19.70 21.07 9.88
C PRO A 113 -20.13 19.63 9.60
N GLY A 114 -19.46 18.65 10.21
CA GLY A 114 -19.86 17.25 10.07
C GLY A 114 -18.80 16.25 10.52
N LEU A 115 -19.01 14.99 10.15
CA LEU A 115 -18.10 13.90 10.43
C LEU A 115 -17.05 13.78 9.32
N TYR A 116 -15.79 13.69 9.74
CA TYR A 116 -14.65 13.49 8.87
C TYR A 116 -13.79 12.36 9.41
N ALA A 117 -13.28 11.53 8.50
CA ALA A 117 -12.33 10.47 8.80
C ALA A 117 -10.93 10.91 8.34
N LEU A 118 -9.95 10.87 9.25
CA LEU A 118 -8.54 10.94 8.89
C LEU A 118 -8.00 9.52 8.81
N PHE A 119 -7.40 9.17 7.68
CA PHE A 119 -6.64 7.93 7.49
C PHE A 119 -5.14 8.26 7.53
N THR A 120 -4.37 7.45 8.25
CA THR A 120 -2.93 7.65 8.45
C THR A 120 -2.16 6.40 8.04
N GLU A 121 -1.01 6.61 7.38
CA GLU A 121 -0.08 5.54 6.99
C GLU A 121 0.25 4.64 8.19
N HIS A 122 0.51 5.28 9.34
CA HIS A 122 0.88 4.62 10.60
C HIS A 122 -0.17 4.78 11.70
N LEU A 123 -0.10 3.93 12.72
CA LEU A 123 -0.86 4.08 13.96
C LEU A 123 -0.55 5.42 14.68
N PRO A 124 -1.57 6.18 15.12
CA PRO A 124 -1.39 7.43 15.87
C PRO A 124 -0.49 7.31 17.11
N GLU A 125 -0.49 6.15 17.77
CA GLU A 125 0.26 5.87 18.99
C GLU A 125 1.78 5.97 18.79
N GLU A 126 2.28 5.59 17.60
CA GLU A 126 3.71 5.65 17.26
C GLU A 126 4.25 7.09 17.26
N PHE A 127 3.35 8.07 17.16
CA PHE A 127 3.67 9.49 17.08
C PHE A 127 3.07 10.30 18.24
N ASP A 128 2.50 9.68 19.29
CA ASP A 128 1.72 10.37 20.35
C ASP A 128 0.70 11.37 19.75
N ALA A 129 0.03 10.95 18.66
CA ALA A 129 -0.80 11.84 17.87
C ALA A 129 -2.18 12.05 18.49
N GLY A 130 -2.77 13.21 18.21
CA GLY A 130 -4.10 13.55 18.71
C GLY A 130 -4.72 14.76 18.03
N PHE A 131 -6.01 14.94 18.26
CA PHE A 131 -6.80 16.03 17.69
C PHE A 131 -7.12 17.07 18.75
N PHE A 132 -7.09 18.33 18.37
CA PHE A 132 -7.32 19.45 19.27
C PHE A 132 -8.23 20.50 18.63
N ASP A 133 -9.13 21.08 19.42
CA ASP A 133 -9.95 22.20 18.97
C ASP A 133 -9.18 23.52 18.95
N ASP A 134 -9.87 24.61 18.60
CA ASP A 134 -9.32 25.96 18.54
C ASP A 134 -8.81 26.49 19.89
N ALA A 135 -9.37 25.99 21.00
CA ALA A 135 -8.93 26.32 22.34
C ALA A 135 -7.74 25.46 22.80
N GLY A 136 -7.30 24.51 21.98
CA GLY A 136 -6.24 23.56 22.29
C GLY A 136 -6.69 22.43 23.22
N VAL A 137 -8.00 22.19 23.34
CA VAL A 137 -8.57 21.08 24.10
C VAL A 137 -8.55 19.83 23.24
N LYS A 138 -8.09 18.71 23.81
CA LYS A 138 -8.06 17.42 23.11
C LYS A 138 -9.49 17.00 22.74
N MET A 139 -9.68 16.62 21.49
CA MET A 139 -10.94 16.10 20.97
C MET A 139 -10.97 14.58 21.07
N ASP A 140 -12.14 14.05 21.42
CA ASP A 140 -12.39 12.60 21.39
C ASP A 140 -12.77 12.13 19.98
N LEU A 141 -12.35 10.91 19.65
CA LEU A 141 -12.76 10.25 18.42
C LEU A 141 -14.20 9.75 18.57
N ALA A 142 -15.01 9.96 17.54
CA ALA A 142 -16.36 9.42 17.46
C ALA A 142 -16.35 7.92 17.12
N ALA A 143 -15.37 7.47 16.35
CA ALA A 143 -15.08 6.07 16.05
C ALA A 143 -13.64 5.93 15.55
N GLU A 144 -13.09 4.73 15.62
CA GLU A 144 -11.81 4.40 15.01
C GLU A 144 -11.77 2.96 14.53
N HIS A 145 -10.84 2.69 13.62
CA HIS A 145 -10.57 1.34 13.15
C HIS A 145 -9.10 1.19 12.77
N VAL A 146 -8.50 0.11 13.24
CA VAL A 146 -7.17 -0.35 12.82
C VAL A 146 -7.36 -1.33 11.68
N PHE A 147 -6.80 -0.99 10.52
CA PHE A 147 -6.87 -1.75 9.28
C PHE A 147 -5.78 -2.81 9.16
N ASN A 148 -4.74 -2.72 10.00
CA ASN A 148 -3.68 -3.71 10.04
C ASN A 148 -3.32 -4.05 11.50
N PRO A 149 -3.87 -5.13 12.09
CA PRO A 149 -3.57 -5.50 13.47
C PRO A 149 -2.17 -6.12 13.66
N GLU A 150 -1.39 -6.31 12.59
CA GLU A 150 -0.11 -7.03 12.60
C GLU A 150 1.04 -6.15 12.09
N HIS A 151 1.41 -5.13 12.86
CA HIS A 151 2.76 -4.56 12.84
C HIS A 151 3.50 -4.96 14.13
N GLU A 152 3.73 -6.25 14.30
CA GLU A 152 5.09 -6.63 14.70
C GLU A 152 5.91 -6.56 13.42
N HIS A 153 7.09 -5.96 13.44
CA HIS A 153 8.04 -6.08 12.34
C HIS A 153 8.24 -7.57 12.05
N ASP A 154 7.54 -8.08 11.05
CA ASP A 154 7.76 -9.43 10.58
C ASP A 154 9.06 -9.40 9.77
N ASP A 155 10.17 -9.63 10.47
CA ASP A 155 11.52 -9.78 9.91
C ASP A 155 11.58 -10.86 8.79
N THR A 156 10.48 -11.57 8.50
CA THR A 156 10.36 -12.51 7.39
C THR A 156 9.98 -11.87 6.05
N VAL A 157 9.47 -10.62 6.03
CA VAL A 157 9.13 -9.94 4.78
C VAL A 157 10.40 -9.42 4.11
N ARG A 158 10.71 -9.98 2.95
CA ARG A 158 11.91 -9.67 2.17
C ARG A 158 11.58 -9.31 0.74
N SER A 159 12.54 -8.65 0.08
CA SER A 159 12.48 -8.38 -1.35
C SER A 159 13.45 -9.29 -2.09
N VAL A 160 12.98 -9.94 -3.15
CA VAL A 160 13.82 -10.69 -4.09
C VAL A 160 13.83 -9.96 -5.42
N ALA A 161 15.01 -9.58 -5.89
CA ALA A 161 15.21 -8.93 -7.18
C ALA A 161 15.91 -9.88 -8.15
N LEU A 162 15.29 -10.13 -9.30
CA LEU A 162 15.82 -10.98 -10.36
C LEU A 162 16.18 -10.13 -11.56
N GLU A 163 17.34 -10.39 -12.15
CA GLU A 163 17.75 -9.87 -13.45
C GLU A 163 18.16 -11.04 -14.35
N LEU A 164 17.59 -11.06 -15.55
CA LEU A 164 17.84 -12.11 -16.52
C LEU A 164 18.02 -11.54 -17.92
N ASP A 165 19.13 -11.91 -18.54
CA ASP A 165 19.46 -11.49 -19.89
C ASP A 165 18.81 -12.39 -20.94
N GLY A 166 18.33 -11.78 -22.02
CA GLY A 166 17.62 -12.48 -23.09
C GLY A 166 16.12 -12.18 -23.11
N ALA A 167 15.48 -12.55 -24.21
CA ALA A 167 14.04 -12.45 -24.36
C ALA A 167 13.36 -13.68 -23.75
N LEU A 168 12.19 -13.48 -23.17
CA LEU A 168 11.35 -14.52 -22.59
C LEU A 168 10.25 -14.92 -23.58
N ASP A 169 9.91 -16.20 -23.61
CA ASP A 169 8.69 -16.68 -24.21
C ASP A 169 7.49 -16.21 -23.36
N GLY A 170 6.62 -15.40 -23.96
CA GLY A 170 5.48 -14.81 -23.25
C GLY A 170 4.47 -15.83 -22.73
N SER A 171 4.31 -16.97 -23.42
CA SER A 171 3.38 -18.03 -23.01
C SER A 171 3.94 -18.82 -21.82
N ALA A 172 5.24 -19.14 -21.84
CA ALA A 172 5.95 -19.79 -20.75
C ALA A 172 5.96 -18.92 -19.49
N LEU A 173 6.23 -17.63 -19.67
CA LEU A 173 6.18 -16.62 -18.61
C LEU A 173 4.78 -16.55 -17.98
N ASN A 174 3.72 -16.41 -18.79
CA ASN A 174 2.35 -16.33 -18.28
C ASN A 174 1.96 -17.60 -17.51
N ALA A 175 2.34 -18.78 -18.02
CA ALA A 175 2.09 -20.05 -17.35
C ALA A 175 2.88 -20.18 -16.03
N TRP A 176 4.12 -19.72 -15.99
CA TRP A 176 4.91 -19.69 -14.76
C TRP A 176 4.34 -18.72 -13.72
N LEU A 177 4.06 -17.47 -14.10
CA LEU A 177 3.46 -16.48 -13.19
C LEU A 177 2.10 -16.94 -12.66
N SER A 178 1.26 -17.54 -13.51
CA SER A 178 -0.02 -18.11 -13.08
C SER A 178 0.16 -19.21 -12.03
N ARG A 179 1.13 -20.11 -12.23
CA ARG A 179 1.44 -21.15 -11.23
C ARG A 179 2.01 -20.54 -9.96
N LEU A 180 2.96 -19.61 -10.08
CA LEU A 180 3.59 -18.94 -8.96
C LEU A 180 2.54 -18.26 -8.07
N LEU A 181 1.64 -17.47 -8.66
CA LEU A 181 0.54 -16.82 -7.95
C LEU A 181 -0.46 -17.82 -7.35
N GLN A 182 -0.73 -18.94 -8.00
CA GLN A 182 -1.58 -19.99 -7.42
C GLN A 182 -0.94 -20.69 -6.22
N THR A 183 0.39 -20.87 -6.23
CA THR A 183 1.10 -21.63 -5.19
C THR A 183 1.67 -20.78 -4.06
N GLN A 184 2.08 -19.54 -4.35
CA GLN A 184 2.80 -18.63 -3.46
C GLN A 184 2.19 -17.22 -3.46
N GLY A 185 1.10 -16.97 -4.18
CA GLY A 185 0.44 -15.67 -4.21
C GLY A 185 0.13 -15.08 -2.83
N PRO A 186 -0.27 -15.86 -1.81
CA PRO A 186 -0.52 -15.32 -0.48
C PRO A 186 0.71 -14.83 0.29
N ASP A 187 1.90 -15.24 -0.16
CA ASP A 187 3.18 -14.84 0.40
C ASP A 187 3.87 -13.80 -0.49
N ILE A 188 3.29 -13.46 -1.65
CA ILE A 188 3.75 -12.40 -2.56
C ILE A 188 2.80 -11.21 -2.46
N PHE A 189 3.19 -10.19 -1.71
CA PHE A 189 2.38 -9.00 -1.48
C PHE A 189 2.43 -8.06 -2.67
N ARG A 190 3.62 -7.95 -3.31
CA ARG A 190 3.83 -7.09 -4.47
C ARG A 190 4.78 -7.72 -5.46
N MET A 191 4.49 -7.50 -6.74
CA MET A 191 5.45 -7.77 -7.82
C MET A 191 5.49 -6.63 -8.82
N LYS A 192 6.68 -6.32 -9.32
CA LYS A 192 6.88 -5.38 -10.43
C LYS A 192 7.94 -5.91 -11.36
N GLY A 193 7.81 -5.62 -12.64
CA GLY A 193 8.89 -5.93 -13.56
C GLY A 193 8.84 -5.22 -14.89
N ILE A 194 10.02 -5.21 -15.52
CA ILE A 194 10.24 -4.82 -16.90
C ILE A 194 10.72 -6.08 -17.60
N LEU A 195 9.98 -6.54 -18.60
CA LEU A 195 10.22 -7.80 -19.28
C LEU A 195 10.63 -7.57 -20.73
N ALA A 196 11.61 -8.34 -21.16
CA ALA A 196 11.96 -8.51 -22.57
C ALA A 196 11.18 -9.72 -23.10
N ILE A 197 10.12 -9.50 -23.88
CA ILE A 197 9.34 -10.58 -24.48
C ILE A 197 9.82 -10.83 -25.90
N GLU A 198 9.92 -12.10 -26.30
CA GLU A 198 10.27 -12.48 -27.67
C GLU A 198 9.25 -11.93 -28.67
N GLY A 199 9.74 -11.36 -29.77
CA GLY A 199 8.89 -10.76 -30.81
C GLY A 199 8.37 -9.35 -30.50
N GLU A 200 8.59 -8.82 -29.29
CA GLU A 200 8.08 -7.51 -28.88
C GLU A 200 9.19 -6.45 -28.86
N ASP A 201 9.14 -5.42 -29.70
CA ASP A 201 10.16 -4.34 -29.76
C ASP A 201 10.06 -3.30 -28.64
N ARG A 202 9.07 -3.46 -27.76
CA ARG A 202 8.84 -2.61 -26.59
C ARG A 202 9.08 -3.39 -25.31
N ARG A 203 9.45 -2.67 -24.26
CA ARG A 203 9.49 -3.22 -22.91
C ARG A 203 8.07 -3.55 -22.48
N PHE A 204 7.85 -4.70 -21.85
CA PHE A 204 6.58 -4.98 -21.19
C PHE A 204 6.71 -4.62 -19.72
N VAL A 205 5.95 -3.64 -19.25
CA VAL A 205 5.98 -3.22 -17.85
C VAL A 205 4.75 -3.81 -17.18
N PHE A 206 4.96 -4.52 -16.08
CA PHE A 206 3.86 -5.07 -15.31
C PHE A 206 4.01 -4.75 -13.83
N GLN A 207 2.87 -4.59 -13.18
CA GLN A 207 2.75 -4.39 -11.76
C GLN A 207 1.60 -5.23 -11.23
N GLY A 208 1.82 -5.88 -10.09
CA GLY A 208 0.80 -6.64 -9.41
C GLY A 208 0.81 -6.38 -7.91
N VAL A 209 -0.39 -6.33 -7.34
CA VAL A 209 -0.63 -6.31 -5.89
C VAL A 209 -1.47 -7.54 -5.59
N HIS A 210 -0.94 -8.45 -4.77
CA HIS A 210 -1.57 -9.74 -4.50
C HIS A 210 -1.93 -10.50 -5.79
N MET A 211 -3.23 -10.70 -6.06
CA MET A 211 -3.76 -11.46 -7.21
C MET A 211 -4.12 -10.59 -8.43
N LEU A 212 -3.98 -9.26 -8.33
CA LEU A 212 -4.31 -8.33 -9.41
C LEU A 212 -3.08 -8.12 -10.28
N PHE A 213 -3.20 -8.45 -11.57
CA PHE A 213 -2.16 -8.32 -12.58
C PHE A 213 -2.56 -7.26 -13.61
N ASP A 214 -1.74 -6.22 -13.78
CA ASP A 214 -1.88 -5.24 -14.86
C ASP A 214 -0.54 -5.12 -15.62
N GLY A 215 -0.62 -5.08 -16.95
CA GLY A 215 0.54 -5.11 -17.83
C GLY A 215 0.33 -4.18 -19.02
N GLN A 216 1.30 -3.29 -19.26
CA GLN A 216 1.24 -2.28 -20.32
C GLN A 216 2.54 -2.23 -21.13
N PRO A 217 2.48 -1.93 -22.44
CA PRO A 217 3.67 -1.66 -23.24
C PRO A 217 4.39 -0.38 -22.77
N GLY A 218 5.63 -0.51 -22.30
CA GLY A 218 6.54 0.61 -21.97
C GLY A 218 7.30 1.14 -23.20
N ASP A 219 8.35 1.94 -23.01
CA ASP A 219 9.09 2.49 -24.17
C ASP A 219 9.82 1.38 -24.98
N PRO A 220 10.08 1.63 -26.28
CA PRO A 220 10.89 0.77 -27.13
C PRO A 220 12.25 0.41 -26.54
N TRP A 221 12.79 -0.74 -26.94
CA TRP A 221 14.14 -1.15 -26.54
C TRP A 221 15.24 -0.32 -27.20
N GLY A 222 15.09 0.02 -28.49
CA GLY A 222 16.14 0.67 -29.27
C GLY A 222 17.42 -0.17 -29.29
N ASP A 223 18.57 0.47 -29.10
CA ASP A 223 19.87 -0.22 -29.03
C ASP A 223 20.17 -0.85 -27.65
N ARG A 224 19.22 -0.79 -26.71
CA ARG A 224 19.43 -1.33 -25.35
C ARG A 224 19.44 -2.85 -25.38
N ARG A 225 20.27 -3.42 -24.52
CA ARG A 225 20.29 -4.85 -24.25
C ARG A 225 18.90 -5.31 -23.75
N ARG A 226 18.39 -6.39 -24.35
CA ARG A 226 17.16 -7.06 -23.94
C ARG A 226 17.41 -7.82 -22.63
N SER A 227 16.85 -7.34 -21.54
CA SER A 227 16.99 -7.96 -20.21
C SER A 227 15.71 -7.79 -19.39
N SER A 228 15.28 -8.84 -18.71
CA SER A 228 14.14 -8.82 -17.81
C SER A 228 14.58 -8.53 -16.38
N ARG A 229 13.84 -7.66 -15.69
CA ARG A 229 14.04 -7.33 -14.27
C ARG A 229 12.73 -7.47 -13.53
N LEU A 230 12.70 -8.28 -12.48
CA LEU A 230 11.54 -8.49 -11.64
C LEU A 230 11.90 -8.25 -10.19
N VAL A 231 10.97 -7.70 -9.41
CA VAL A 231 11.08 -7.57 -7.96
C VAL A 231 9.82 -8.17 -7.36
N PHE A 232 10.02 -9.06 -6.39
CA PHE A 232 8.98 -9.64 -5.54
C PHE A 232 9.17 -9.13 -4.12
N ILE A 233 8.08 -8.76 -3.46
CA ILE A 233 8.07 -8.36 -2.05
C ILE A 233 7.06 -9.25 -1.35
N GLY A 234 7.49 -9.90 -0.27
CA GLY A 234 6.70 -10.95 0.36
C GLY A 234 7.47 -11.70 1.44
N ARG A 235 6.84 -12.69 2.06
CA ARG A 235 7.47 -13.56 3.07
C ARG A 235 7.86 -14.90 2.47
N ASP A 236 8.82 -15.59 3.10
CA ASP A 236 9.27 -16.94 2.70
C ASP A 236 9.68 -17.10 1.22
N LEU A 237 10.04 -16.00 0.54
CA LEU A 237 10.34 -16.00 -0.90
C LEU A 237 11.60 -16.79 -1.26
N ASP A 238 11.47 -17.94 -1.92
CA ASP A 238 12.63 -18.70 -2.38
C ASP A 238 13.24 -18.08 -3.65
N GLU A 239 14.29 -17.25 -3.48
CA GLU A 239 15.01 -16.59 -4.57
C GLU A 239 15.54 -17.57 -5.62
N VAL A 240 16.03 -18.74 -5.20
CA VAL A 240 16.60 -19.74 -6.12
C VAL A 240 15.50 -20.35 -7.00
N GLU A 241 14.35 -20.67 -6.41
CA GLU A 241 13.20 -21.19 -7.15
C GLU A 241 12.59 -20.13 -8.08
N LEU A 242 12.47 -18.88 -7.62
CA LEU A 242 12.00 -17.76 -8.43
C LEU A 242 12.92 -17.50 -9.62
N GLU A 243 14.24 -17.49 -9.41
CA GLU A 243 15.24 -17.34 -10.47
C GLU A 243 15.18 -18.52 -11.46
N ARG A 244 15.07 -19.76 -10.97
CA ARG A 244 14.95 -20.94 -11.82
C ARG A 244 13.70 -20.89 -12.68
N GLY A 245 12.56 -20.48 -12.09
CA GLY A 245 11.29 -20.34 -12.79
C GLY A 245 11.35 -19.30 -13.91
N LEU A 246 11.95 -18.14 -13.63
CA LEU A 246 12.16 -17.09 -14.62
C LEU A 246 13.10 -17.55 -15.75
N ARG A 247 14.23 -18.21 -15.41
CA ARG A 247 15.17 -18.76 -16.39
C ARG A 247 14.54 -19.79 -17.32
N ALA A 248 13.63 -20.61 -16.81
CA ALA A 248 12.90 -21.59 -17.61
C ALA A 248 11.95 -20.94 -18.66
N CYS A 249 11.74 -19.63 -18.59
CA CYS A 249 10.95 -18.87 -19.54
C CYS A 249 11.79 -18.23 -20.66
N LEU A 250 13.12 -18.43 -20.71
CA LEU A 250 13.95 -17.93 -21.81
C LEU A 250 13.51 -18.54 -23.15
N ALA A 251 13.39 -17.67 -24.16
CA ALA A 251 13.21 -18.10 -25.53
C ALA A 251 14.46 -18.86 -26.02
N ALA A 252 14.25 -19.80 -26.94
CA ALA A 252 15.28 -20.71 -27.45
C ALA A 252 16.23 -20.07 -28.48
#